data_AF-A0A0Q5L2D8-F1
#
_entry.id   AF-A0A0Q5L2D8-F1
#
_cell.length_a   1.000
_cell.length_b   1.000
_cell.length_c   1.000
_cell.angle_alpha   90.00
_cell.angle_beta   90.00
_cell.angle_gamma   90.00
#
_symmetry.space_group_name_H-M   'P 1'
#
loop_
_entity.id
_entity.type
_entity.pdbx_description
1 polymer ?
#
loop_
_entity_poly.entity_id
_entity_poly.type
_entity_poly.pdbx_seq_one_letter_code
_entity_poly.pdbx_strand_id
1 'polypeptide(L)'
;MNDTKPQPRAITRTWDTVTHDRMDGAVVQVRHHTVTLSCADGVLTAEIDGQPADERDARHILRGATFRAVTAEVLEPEVIGKPAAWELHRALGRAGIPSKEHYGYASAALDRPVYSLALLTADESESVLLFLAFTHGIVARAEVAA
;
A
#
# COMPACT_ATOMS: atom_id res chain seq x y z
N MET A 1 0.36 4.38 24.38
CA MET A 1 1.17 4.23 23.15
C MET A 1 0.21 4.54 22.02
N ASN A 2 0.37 5.66 21.30
CA ASN A 2 -0.66 6.19 20.40
C ASN A 2 -1.02 5.16 19.31
N ASP A 3 -2.29 4.76 19.27
CA ASP A 3 -2.87 3.78 18.35
C ASP A 3 -3.24 4.39 16.99
N THR A 4 -2.41 5.29 16.46
CA THR A 4 -2.63 5.84 15.12
C THR A 4 -2.13 4.84 14.10
N LYS A 5 -3.06 4.17 13.42
CA LYS A 5 -2.75 3.33 12.26
C LYS A 5 -1.98 4.21 11.25
N PRO A 6 -0.76 3.83 10.82
CA PRO A 6 -0.05 4.58 9.81
C PRO A 6 -0.93 4.66 8.57
N GLN A 7 -1.13 5.86 8.02
CA GLN A 7 -1.82 5.97 6.74
C GLN A 7 -0.98 5.28 5.66
N PRO A 8 -1.61 4.48 4.78
CA PRO A 8 -0.92 3.84 3.69
C PRO A 8 -0.33 4.90 2.77
N ARG A 9 0.93 4.70 2.36
CA ARG A 9 1.64 5.64 1.47
C ARG A 9 1.19 5.42 0.04
N ALA A 10 1.24 6.45 -0.80
CA ALA A 10 0.97 6.28 -2.22
C ALA A 10 2.15 5.59 -2.92
N ILE A 11 1.88 4.46 -3.58
CA ILE A 11 2.80 3.80 -4.52
C ILE A 11 2.83 4.61 -5.81
N THR A 12 1.66 4.94 -6.35
CA THR A 12 1.52 5.76 -7.56
C THR A 12 0.48 6.81 -7.32
N ARG A 13 0.71 8.02 -7.84
CA ARG A 13 -0.30 9.08 -7.84
C ARG A 13 -0.21 9.86 -9.15
N THR A 14 -1.38 10.16 -9.70
CA THR A 14 -1.56 10.94 -10.92
C THR A 14 -2.31 12.22 -10.61
N TRP A 15 -1.86 13.32 -11.18
CA TRP A 15 -2.47 14.63 -11.05
C TRP A 15 -2.77 15.23 -12.41
N ASP A 16 -3.93 15.86 -12.51
CA ASP A 16 -4.14 16.88 -13.52
C ASP A 16 -3.69 18.23 -12.96
N THR A 17 -2.89 18.93 -13.75
CA THR A 17 -2.30 20.22 -13.38
C THR A 17 -2.71 21.30 -14.36
N VAL A 18 -2.91 22.51 -13.83
CA VAL A 18 -3.16 23.72 -14.63
C VAL A 18 -2.18 24.80 -14.20
N THR A 19 -1.40 25.31 -15.15
CA THR A 19 -0.45 26.40 -14.94
C THR A 19 -0.91 27.62 -15.73
N HIS A 20 -1.16 28.73 -15.04
CA HIS A 20 -1.46 30.02 -15.66
C HIS A 20 -0.21 30.87 -15.74
N ASP A 21 0.30 31.08 -16.95
CA ASP A 21 1.38 32.03 -17.19
C ASP A 21 0.77 33.43 -17.33
N ARG A 22 1.36 34.40 -16.63
CA ARG A 22 0.84 35.77 -16.56
C ARG A 22 1.87 36.80 -17.03
N MET A 23 1.40 37.81 -17.74
CA MET A 23 2.15 39.02 -18.09
C MET A 23 1.29 40.22 -17.67
N ASP A 24 1.88 41.13 -16.89
CA ASP A 24 1.20 42.32 -16.37
C ASP A 24 -0.14 42.05 -15.65
N GLY A 25 -0.21 40.93 -14.93
CA GLY A 25 -1.39 40.50 -14.17
C GLY A 25 -2.49 39.80 -15.00
N ALA A 26 -2.39 39.84 -16.33
CA ALA A 26 -3.27 39.10 -17.22
C ALA A 26 -2.74 37.69 -17.49
N VAL A 27 -3.62 36.69 -17.55
CA VAL A 27 -3.26 35.34 -18.01
C VAL A 27 -3.04 35.39 -19.52
N VAL A 28 -1.83 35.04 -19.94
CA VAL A 28 -1.43 35.03 -21.36
C VAL A 28 -1.37 33.62 -21.93
N GLN A 29 -1.19 32.60 -21.08
CA GLN A 29 -1.19 31.21 -21.49
C GLN A 29 -1.67 30.30 -20.35
N VAL A 30 -2.35 29.22 -20.73
CA VAL A 30 -2.75 28.15 -19.81
C VAL A 30 -2.14 26.85 -20.31
N ARG A 31 -1.40 26.16 -19.44
CA ARG A 31 -0.81 24.85 -19.72
C ARG A 31 -1.47 23.80 -18.87
N HIS A 32 -1.81 22.68 -19.49
CA HIS A 32 -2.37 21.51 -18.85
C HIS A 32 -1.39 20.35 -18.99
N HIS A 33 -1.14 19.65 -17.89
CA HIS A 33 -0.38 18.42 -17.91
C HIS A 33 -1.02 17.39 -16.98
N THR A 34 -0.98 16.13 -17.40
CA THR A 34 -1.23 14.98 -16.54
C THR A 34 0.11 14.44 -16.07
N VAL A 35 0.39 14.52 -14.77
CA VAL A 35 1.66 14.08 -14.19
C VAL A 35 1.42 12.83 -13.36
N THR A 36 2.17 11.77 -13.58
CA THR A 36 2.16 10.56 -12.75
C THR A 36 3.52 10.42 -12.06
N LEU A 37 3.51 10.22 -10.74
CA LEU A 37 4.70 9.80 -10.00
C LEU A 37 4.46 8.41 -9.42
N SER A 38 5.43 7.52 -9.59
CA SER A 38 5.40 6.15 -9.10
C SER A 38 6.65 5.84 -8.29
N CYS A 39 6.51 5.26 -7.11
CA CYS A 39 7.61 4.78 -6.27
C CYS A 39 7.56 3.25 -6.25
N ALA A 40 8.46 2.61 -6.99
CA ALA A 40 8.63 1.16 -6.99
C ALA A 40 10.02 0.82 -6.45
N ASP A 41 10.10 -0.05 -5.44
CA ASP A 41 11.37 -0.51 -4.85
C ASP A 41 12.31 0.62 -4.38
N GLY A 42 11.72 1.74 -3.94
CA GLY A 42 12.48 2.93 -3.52
C GLY A 42 13.01 3.80 -4.66
N VAL A 43 12.72 3.44 -5.91
CA VAL A 43 13.02 4.24 -7.10
C VAL A 43 11.77 5.03 -7.48
N LEU A 44 11.92 6.36 -7.55
CA LEU A 44 10.87 7.26 -8.00
C LEU A 44 11.00 7.44 -9.52
N THR A 45 9.91 7.15 -10.24
CA THR A 45 9.78 7.40 -11.67
C THR A 45 8.67 8.41 -11.93
N ALA A 46 8.73 9.06 -13.09
CA ALA A 46 7.79 10.08 -13.49
C ALA A 46 7.32 9.89 -14.93
N GLU A 47 6.07 10.22 -15.16
CA GLU A 47 5.49 10.38 -16.49
C GLU A 47 4.76 11.72 -16.58
N ILE A 48 4.88 12.37 -17.73
CA ILE A 48 4.19 13.62 -18.05
C ILE A 48 3.46 13.39 -19.37
N ASP A 49 2.15 13.60 -19.36
CA ASP A 49 1.26 13.38 -20.51
C ASP A 49 1.40 11.96 -21.11
N GLY A 50 1.60 10.97 -20.22
CA GLY A 50 1.78 9.56 -20.58
C GLY A 50 3.14 9.21 -21.20
N GLN A 51 4.12 10.12 -21.16
CA GLN A 51 5.49 9.87 -21.60
C GLN A 51 6.44 9.81 -20.42
N PRO A 52 7.42 8.88 -20.40
CA PRO A 52 8.47 8.87 -19.40
C PRO A 52 9.19 10.22 -19.34
N ALA A 53 9.38 10.74 -18.14
CA ALA A 53 9.98 12.04 -17.91
C ALA A 53 10.97 12.00 -16.74
N ASP A 54 11.81 13.04 -16.65
CA ASP A 54 12.68 13.21 -15.49
C ASP A 54 11.85 13.61 -14.26
N GLU A 55 12.21 13.05 -13.10
CA GLU A 55 11.58 13.35 -11.82
C GLU A 55 11.58 14.85 -11.51
N ARG A 56 12.67 15.54 -11.82
CA ARG A 56 12.84 16.97 -11.57
C ARG A 56 11.86 17.79 -12.39
N ASP A 57 11.61 17.41 -13.64
CA ASP A 57 10.67 18.12 -14.53
C ASP A 57 9.23 17.92 -14.05
N ALA A 58 8.85 16.69 -13.68
CA ALA A 58 7.54 16.41 -13.11
C ALA A 58 7.31 17.19 -11.80
N ARG A 59 8.31 17.23 -10.91
CA ARG A 59 8.25 18.06 -9.69
C ARG A 59 8.15 19.55 -10.01
N HIS A 60 8.85 20.02 -11.04
CA HIS A 60 8.79 21.42 -11.46
C HIS A 60 7.36 21.79 -11.90
N ILE A 61 6.73 20.96 -12.74
CA ILE A 61 5.32 21.15 -13.15
C ILE A 61 4.39 21.12 -11.94
N LEU A 62 4.48 20.11 -11.08
CA LEU A 62 3.61 19.98 -9.90
C LEU A 62 3.72 21.15 -8.91
N ARG A 63 4.93 21.71 -8.76
CA ARG A 63 5.17 22.88 -7.90
C ARG A 63 4.75 24.20 -8.56
N GLY A 64 4.91 24.30 -9.89
CA GLY A 64 4.54 25.49 -10.67
C GLY A 64 3.04 25.58 -11.00
N ALA A 65 2.31 24.47 -10.86
CA ALA A 65 0.88 24.42 -11.14
C ALA A 65 0.09 25.38 -10.23
N THR A 66 -0.77 26.19 -10.85
CA THR A 66 -1.74 27.04 -10.13
C THR A 66 -2.83 26.18 -9.48
N PHE A 67 -3.26 25.13 -10.18
CA PHE A 67 -4.21 24.15 -9.67
C PHE A 67 -3.68 22.74 -9.90
N ARG A 68 -3.94 21.86 -8.94
CA ARG A 68 -3.68 20.42 -9.07
C ARG A 68 -4.85 19.63 -8.49
N ALA A 69 -5.27 18.58 -9.19
CA ALA A 69 -6.26 17.64 -8.72
C ALA A 69 -5.68 16.23 -8.84
N VAL A 70 -5.79 15.42 -7.78
CA VAL A 70 -5.44 13.99 -7.87
C VAL A 70 -6.54 13.30 -8.66
N THR A 71 -6.17 12.60 -9.73
CA THR A 71 -7.11 11.90 -10.62
C THR A 71 -7.03 10.38 -10.49
N ALA A 72 -5.87 9.86 -10.12
CA ALA A 72 -5.68 8.45 -9.79
C ALA A 72 -4.65 8.29 -8.67
N GLU A 73 -4.83 7.28 -7.84
CA GLU A 73 -3.91 6.94 -6.76
C GLU A 73 -3.95 5.45 -6.45
N VAL A 74 -2.78 4.86 -6.28
CA VAL A 74 -2.58 3.50 -5.78
C VAL A 74 -1.81 3.61 -4.47
N LEU A 75 -2.37 3.08 -3.40
CA LEU A 75 -1.78 3.11 -2.06
C LEU A 75 -1.12 1.77 -1.72
N GLU A 76 -0.12 1.81 -0.85
CA GLU A 76 0.40 0.64 -0.17
C GLU A 76 -0.75 -0.11 0.52
N PRO A 77 -0.75 -1.45 0.51
CA PRO A 77 -1.79 -2.21 1.18
C PRO A 77 -1.82 -1.87 2.67
N GLU A 78 -3.01 -1.71 3.20
CA GLU A 78 -3.18 -1.36 4.60
C GLU A 78 -2.84 -2.55 5.51
N VAL A 79 -2.14 -2.31 6.61
CA VAL A 79 -1.83 -3.36 7.59
C VAL A 79 -3.05 -3.73 8.44
N ILE A 80 -3.12 -4.99 8.90
CA ILE A 80 -4.26 -5.52 9.65
C ILE A 80 -4.39 -4.93 11.07
N GLY A 81 -3.29 -4.44 11.65
CA GLY A 81 -3.28 -3.84 12.98
C GLY A 81 -3.49 -4.83 14.13
N LYS A 82 -3.54 -4.31 15.36
CA LYS A 82 -3.56 -5.13 16.60
C LYS A 82 -4.77 -6.08 16.71
N PRO A 83 -6.02 -5.67 16.43
CA PRO A 83 -7.18 -6.54 16.65
C PRO A 83 -7.13 -7.80 15.78
N ALA A 84 -6.92 -7.64 14.47
CA ALA A 84 -6.80 -8.77 13.54
C ALA A 84 -5.52 -9.61 13.81
N ALA A 85 -4.40 -8.98 14.18
CA ALA A 85 -3.21 -9.72 14.59
C ALA A 85 -3.43 -10.59 15.83
N TRP A 86 -4.28 -10.15 16.77
CA TRP A 86 -4.64 -10.96 17.93
C TRP A 86 -5.50 -12.17 17.54
N GLU A 87 -6.40 -12.02 16.57
CA GLU A 87 -7.15 -13.15 16.02
C GLU A 87 -6.24 -14.15 15.31
N LEU A 88 -5.26 -13.66 14.54
CA LEU A 88 -4.24 -14.50 13.91
C LEU A 88 -3.39 -15.23 14.96
N HIS A 89 -2.96 -14.55 16.02
CA HIS A 89 -2.29 -15.19 17.16
C HIS A 89 -3.14 -16.31 17.79
N ARG A 90 -4.45 -16.07 17.96
CA ARG A 90 -5.37 -17.09 18.47
C ARG A 90 -5.52 -18.27 17.52
N ALA A 91 -5.57 -18.04 16.22
CA ALA A 91 -5.64 -19.10 15.22
C ALA A 91 -4.39 -20.00 15.28
N LEU A 92 -3.19 -19.40 15.30
CA LEU A 92 -1.92 -20.12 15.43
C LEU A 92 -1.84 -20.91 16.74
N GLY A 93 -2.23 -20.31 17.86
CA GLY A 93 -2.23 -20.98 19.16
C GLY A 93 -3.24 -22.14 19.23
N ARG A 94 -4.42 -22.00 18.60
CA ARG A 94 -5.40 -23.09 18.48
C ARG A 94 -4.90 -24.25 17.61
N ALA A 95 -4.02 -23.97 16.64
CA ALA A 95 -3.39 -24.99 15.82
C ALA A 95 -2.24 -25.74 16.54
N GLY A 96 -1.92 -25.33 17.78
CA GLY A 96 -0.86 -25.95 18.58
C GLY A 96 0.53 -25.34 18.38
N ILE A 97 0.65 -24.24 17.63
CA ILE A 97 1.94 -23.58 17.42
C ILE A 97 2.36 -22.89 18.73
N PRO A 98 3.59 -23.11 19.23
CA PRO A 98 4.09 -22.44 20.41
C PRO A 98 4.08 -20.91 20.23
N SER A 99 3.68 -20.17 21.27
CA SER A 99 3.56 -18.71 21.18
C SER A 99 4.85 -17.98 20.76
N LYS A 100 6.02 -18.58 21.03
CA LYS A 100 7.33 -18.03 20.64
C LYS A 100 7.64 -18.21 19.15
N GLU A 101 6.93 -19.11 18.48
CA GLU A 101 7.16 -19.50 17.09
C GLU A 101 6.17 -18.86 16.13
N HIS A 102 5.13 -18.15 16.61
CA HIS A 102 4.12 -17.51 15.76
C HIS A 102 4.73 -16.63 14.65
N TYR A 103 5.77 -15.86 14.97
CA TYR A 103 6.46 -15.01 14.00
C TYR A 103 7.33 -15.81 13.02
N GLY A 104 8.01 -16.85 13.52
CA GLY A 104 8.79 -17.76 12.68
C GLY A 104 7.89 -18.51 11.70
N TYR A 105 6.71 -18.90 12.16
CA TYR A 105 5.69 -19.55 11.35
C TYR A 105 5.16 -18.63 10.24
N ALA A 106 4.79 -17.39 10.59
CA ALA A 106 4.39 -16.40 9.59
C ALA A 106 5.53 -16.07 8.62
N SER A 107 6.78 -16.07 9.10
CA SER A 107 7.97 -15.86 8.25
C SER A 107 8.14 -16.98 7.23
N ALA A 108 7.91 -18.24 7.64
CA ALA A 108 7.95 -19.39 6.75
C ALA A 108 6.82 -19.36 5.71
N ALA A 109 5.63 -18.92 6.10
CA ALA A 109 4.48 -18.81 5.19
C ALA A 109 4.67 -17.74 4.09
N LEU A 110 5.39 -16.66 4.40
CA LEU A 110 5.56 -15.50 3.51
C LEU A 110 6.94 -15.42 2.84
N ASP A 111 7.81 -16.39 3.11
CA ASP A 111 9.21 -16.42 2.64
C ASP A 111 9.98 -15.11 2.92
N ARG A 112 9.70 -14.48 4.07
CA ARG A 112 10.37 -13.25 4.52
C ARG A 112 10.35 -13.12 6.04
N PRO A 113 11.29 -12.40 6.66
CA PRO A 113 11.23 -12.13 8.08
C PRO A 113 9.96 -11.36 8.49
N VAL A 114 9.24 -11.88 9.49
CA VAL A 114 8.09 -11.24 10.13
C VAL A 114 8.42 -11.01 11.60
N TYR A 115 8.32 -9.75 12.04
CA TYR A 115 8.61 -9.37 13.44
C TYR A 115 7.37 -8.93 14.20
N SER A 116 6.24 -8.74 13.50
CA SER A 116 4.96 -8.34 14.07
C SER A 116 3.83 -8.76 13.13
N LEU A 117 2.84 -9.47 13.66
CA LEU A 117 1.65 -9.84 12.88
C LEU A 117 0.77 -8.62 12.57
N ALA A 118 0.81 -7.58 13.40
CA ALA A 118 0.03 -6.36 13.18
C ALA A 118 0.48 -5.52 11.98
N LEU A 119 1.67 -5.81 11.46
CA LEU A 119 2.23 -5.17 10.26
C LEU A 119 1.97 -5.97 8.98
N LEU A 120 1.31 -7.13 9.06
CA LEU A 120 0.91 -7.86 7.87
C LEU A 120 -0.22 -7.13 7.17
N THR A 121 -0.30 -7.28 5.85
CA THR A 121 -1.47 -6.89 5.06
C THR A 121 -2.58 -7.94 5.21
N ALA A 122 -3.79 -7.64 4.74
CA ALA A 122 -4.89 -8.62 4.75
C ALA A 122 -4.53 -9.89 3.96
N ASP A 123 -3.97 -9.74 2.76
CA ASP A 123 -3.56 -10.84 1.88
C ASP A 123 -2.43 -11.68 2.49
N GLU A 124 -1.48 -11.03 3.16
CA GLU A 124 -0.43 -11.73 3.89
C GLU A 124 -0.98 -12.53 5.06
N SER A 125 -1.92 -11.95 5.82
CA SER A 125 -2.62 -12.66 6.90
C SER A 125 -3.39 -13.87 6.37
N GLU A 126 -4.07 -13.72 5.23
CA GLU A 126 -4.76 -14.83 4.56
C GLU A 126 -3.79 -15.92 4.13
N SER A 127 -2.65 -15.54 3.53
CA SER A 127 -1.60 -16.49 3.14
C SER A 127 -1.08 -17.30 4.34
N VAL A 128 -0.87 -16.66 5.49
CA VAL A 128 -0.49 -17.35 6.74
C VAL A 128 -1.57 -18.33 7.19
N LEU A 129 -2.85 -17.96 7.09
CA LEU A 129 -3.97 -18.84 7.43
C LEU A 129 -4.12 -20.02 6.46
N LEU A 130 -3.92 -19.80 5.17
CA LEU A 130 -3.90 -20.87 4.15
C LEU A 130 -2.75 -21.84 4.41
N PHE A 131 -1.57 -21.32 4.72
CA PHE A 131 -0.41 -22.14 5.10
C PHE A 131 -0.66 -22.93 6.39
N LEU A 132 -1.35 -22.32 7.38
CA LEU A 132 -1.82 -22.99 8.59
C LEU A 132 -2.79 -24.12 8.29
N ALA A 133 -3.79 -23.88 7.45
CA ALA A 133 -4.74 -24.90 7.03
C ALA A 133 -4.05 -26.07 6.31
N PHE A 134 -3.09 -25.77 5.43
CA PHE A 134 -2.33 -26.76 4.68
C PHE A 134 -1.45 -27.66 5.56
N THR A 135 -0.72 -27.08 6.53
CA THR A 135 0.26 -27.83 7.33
C THR A 135 -0.32 -28.45 8.60
N HIS A 136 -1.36 -27.86 9.19
CA HIS A 136 -1.95 -28.30 10.46
C HIS A 136 -3.38 -28.82 10.30
N GLY A 137 -3.90 -28.91 9.08
CA GLY A 137 -5.17 -29.57 8.79
C GLY A 137 -6.37 -28.88 9.42
N ILE A 138 -6.35 -27.54 9.53
CA ILE A 138 -7.58 -26.79 9.87
C ILE A 138 -8.51 -26.88 8.65
N VAL A 139 -9.29 -27.96 8.60
CA VAL A 139 -10.45 -28.06 7.71
C VAL A 139 -11.40 -26.96 8.15
N ALA A 140 -11.55 -25.93 7.31
CA ALA A 140 -12.72 -25.07 7.38
C ALA A 140 -13.93 -26.01 7.30
N ARG A 141 -14.65 -26.20 8.42
CA ARG A 141 -16.00 -26.77 8.39
C ARG A 141 -16.87 -25.78 7.61
N ALA A 142 -16.85 -25.89 6.29
CA ALA A 142 -17.96 -25.45 5.47
C ALA A 142 -19.10 -26.42 5.79
N GLU A 143 -19.98 -26.01 6.69
CA GLU A 143 -21.26 -26.69 6.89
C GLU A 143 -22.03 -26.64 5.57
N VAL A 144 -22.14 -27.80 4.93
CA VAL A 144 -23.11 -28.06 3.87
C VAL A 144 -24.47 -28.07 4.55
N ALA A 145 -25.18 -26.95 4.49
CA ALA A 145 -26.62 -26.92 4.73
C ALA A 145 -27.32 -27.47 3.49
N ALA A 146 -28.13 -28.49 3.74
CA ALA A 146 -28.98 -29.20 2.79
C ALA A 146 -30.10 -28.33 2.20
#